data_AF-A0A1C5AMK5-F1
#
_entry.id   AF-A0A1C5AMK5-F1
#
_cell.length_a   1.000
_cell.length_b   1.000
_cell.length_c   1.000
_cell.angle_alpha   90.00
_cell.angle_beta   90.00
_cell.angle_gamma   90.00
#
_symmetry.space_group_name_H-M   'P 1'
#
loop_
_entity.id
_entity.type
_entity.pdbx_description
1 polymer ?
#
loop_
_entity_poly.entity_id
_entity_poly.type
_entity_poly.pdbx_seq_one_letter_code
_entity_poly.pdbx_strand_id
1 'polypeptide(L)' 'MRDQGLIDTSIADWADGLRVLGNQGAHYTGRKVSREDANDALDFAEALLDHIYVYKRRFEEFKKRREAKLPHQASTH' A
#
# COMPACT_ATOMS: atom_id res chain seq x y z
N MET A 1 13.90 -7.51 -0.76
CA MET A 1 12.46 -7.22 -0.94
C MET A 1 12.13 -6.91 -2.40
N ARG A 2 12.85 -5.98 -3.04
CA ARG A 2 12.69 -5.66 -4.48
C ARG A 2 13.00 -6.85 -5.40
N ASP A 3 14.11 -7.54 -5.15
CA ASP A 3 14.55 -8.69 -5.97
C ASP A 3 13.77 -9.99 -5.71
N GLN A 4 12.82 -9.96 -4.77
CA GLN A 4 11.98 -11.11 -4.41
C GLN A 4 10.57 -11.01 -5.01
N GLY A 5 10.27 -9.97 -5.81
CA GLY A 5 8.95 -9.75 -6.41
C GLY A 5 7.80 -9.54 -5.42
N LEU A 6 8.13 -9.36 -4.12
CA LEU A 6 7.16 -9.22 -3.03
C LEU A 6 6.56 -7.81 -2.94
N ILE A 7 7.16 -6.84 -3.62
CA ILE A 7 6.74 -5.44 -3.65
C ILE A 7 6.73 -5.03 -5.12
N ASP A 8 5.56 -4.62 -5.63
CA ASP A 8 5.43 -3.95 -6.92
C ASP A 8 6.40 -2.77 -6.94
N THR A 9 7.18 -2.60 -8.01
CA THR A 9 8.19 -1.53 -8.14
C THR A 9 7.64 -0.15 -7.74
N SER A 10 6.35 0.08 -7.96
CA SER A 10 5.64 1.29 -7.55
C SER A 10 5.66 1.56 -6.04
N ILE A 11 5.40 0.55 -5.19
CA ILE A 11 5.32 0.73 -3.73
C ILE A 11 6.67 1.12 -3.12
N ALA A 12 7.76 0.57 -3.65
CA ALA A 12 9.10 0.90 -3.17
C ALA A 12 9.45 2.37 -3.48
N ASP A 13 9.16 2.83 -4.69
CA ASP A 13 9.41 4.22 -5.12
C ASP A 13 8.55 5.21 -4.34
N TRP A 14 7.29 4.86 -4.10
CA TRP A 14 6.35 5.62 -3.27
C TRP A 14 6.82 5.78 -1.83
N ALA A 15 7.26 4.69 -1.20
CA ALA A 15 7.80 4.71 0.15
C ALA A 15 9.10 5.54 0.24
N ASP A 16 9.94 5.50 -0.80
CA ASP A 16 11.16 6.30 -0.83
C ASP A 16 10.87 7.80 -0.95
N GLY A 17 9.88 8.18 -1.76
CA GLY A 17 9.42 9.57 -1.87
C GLY A 17 8.94 10.14 -0.53
N LEU A 18 8.11 9.39 0.20
CA LEU A 18 7.65 9.77 1.54
C LEU A 18 8.81 9.90 2.54
N ARG A 19 9.77 8.96 2.50
CA ARG A 19 10.98 9.00 3.34
C ARG A 19 11.81 10.26 3.07
N VAL A 20 12.01 10.61 1.80
CA VAL A 20 12.78 11.79 1.41
C VAL A 20 12.12 13.07 1.92
N LEU A 21 10.81 13.22 1.74
CA LEU A 21 10.08 14.40 2.22
C LEU A 21 10.07 14.48 3.76
N GLY A 22 9.83 13.35 4.44
CA GLY A 22 9.88 13.29 5.90
C GLY A 22 11.25 13.71 6.46
N ASN A 23 12.34 13.27 5.83
CA ASN A 23 13.69 13.68 6.19
C ASN A 23 13.93 15.18 5.97
N GLN A 24 13.37 15.77 4.90
CA GLN A 24 13.44 17.20 4.66
C GLN A 24 12.65 18.00 5.72
N GLY A 25 11.49 17.50 6.14
CA GLY A 25 10.68 18.13 7.18
C GLY A 25 11.31 18.07 8.57
N ALA A 26 12.01 16.97 8.88
CA ALA A 26 12.65 16.78 10.19
C ALA A 26 13.97 17.56 10.34
N HIS A 27 14.68 17.82 9.24
CA HIS A 27 15.95 18.52 9.29
C HIS A 27 15.80 19.99 8.90
N TYR A 28 16.30 20.91 9.73
CA TYR A 28 16.38 22.35 9.42
C TYR A 28 17.50 22.62 8.40
N THR A 29 17.30 22.18 7.15
CA THR A 29 18.29 22.26 6.06
C THR A 29 18.16 23.50 5.19
N GLY A 30 17.30 24.45 5.57
CA GLY A 30 16.98 25.65 4.79
C GLY A 30 15.98 25.41 3.65
N ARG A 31 15.74 24.16 3.24
CA ARG A 31 14.63 23.78 2.36
C ARG A 31 13.38 23.56 3.20
N LYS A 32 12.38 24.43 3.08
CA LYS A 32 11.11 24.31 3.81
C LYS A 32 10.17 23.38 3.04
N VAL A 33 9.64 22.38 3.73
CA VAL A 33 8.49 21.61 3.26
C VAL A 33 7.27 22.52 3.31
N SER A 34 6.53 22.62 2.20
CA SER A 34 5.31 23.42 2.17
C SER A 34 4.19 22.71 2.92
N ARG A 35 3.13 23.45 3.29
CA ARG A 35 1.93 22.84 3.89
C ARG A 35 1.26 21.87 2.91
N GLU A 36 1.26 22.21 1.63
CA GLU A 36 0.70 21.39 0.57
C GLU A 36 1.45 20.05 0.47
N ASP A 37 2.78 20.08 0.34
CA ASP A 37 3.59 18.86 0.30
C ASP A 37 3.40 17.98 1.54
N ALA A 38 3.28 18.61 2.72
CA ALA A 38 3.08 17.89 3.97
C ALA A 38 1.71 17.19 4.03
N ASN A 39 0.66 17.86 3.55
CA ASN A 39 -0.68 17.29 3.50
C ASN A 39 -0.75 16.15 2.47
N ASP A 40 -0.21 16.38 1.27
CA ASP A 40 -0.18 15.37 0.21
C ASP A 40 0.56 14.11 0.66
N ALA A 41 1.69 14.27 1.35
CA ALA A 41 2.45 13.14 1.88
C ALA A 41 1.72 12.40 3.00
N LEU A 42 0.97 13.10 3.85
CA LEU A 42 0.17 12.47 4.89
C LEU A 42 -0.97 11.64 4.29
N ASP A 43 -1.77 12.26 3.42
CA ASP A 43 -2.90 11.61 2.74
C ASP A 43 -2.42 10.39 1.94
N PHE A 44 -1.30 10.53 1.25
CA PHE A 44 -0.72 9.44 0.48
C PHE A 44 -0.15 8.33 1.36
N ALA A 45 0.48 8.65 2.50
CA ALA A 45 0.94 7.65 3.45
C ALA A 45 -0.22 6.82 4.03
N GLU A 46 -1.34 7.46 4.36
CA GLU A 46 -2.55 6.77 4.80
C GLU A 46 -3.08 5.82 3.72
N ALA A 47 -3.22 6.30 2.49
CA ALA A 47 -3.65 5.48 1.36
C ALA A 47 -2.73 4.29 1.09
N LEU A 48 -1.41 4.47 1.23
CA LEU A 48 -0.42 3.42 1.06
C LEU A 48 -0.55 2.33 2.14
N LEU A 49 -0.77 2.71 3.40
CA LEU A 49 -1.00 1.77 4.50
C LEU A 49 -2.30 0.98 4.29
N ASP A 50 -3.36 1.64 3.86
CA ASP A 50 -4.62 0.99 3.49
C ASP A 50 -4.43 -0.03 2.37
N HIS A 51 -3.67 0.32 1.33
CA HIS A 51 -3.38 -0.58 0.23
C HIS A 51 -2.64 -1.85 0.70
N ILE A 52 -1.57 -1.67 1.49
CA ILE A 52 -0.69 -2.76 1.93
C ILE A 52 -1.39 -3.68 2.93
N TYR A 53 -2.11 -3.11 3.91
CA TYR A 53 -2.61 -3.87 5.06
C TYR A 53 -4.11 -4.17 5.00
N VAL A 54 -4.92 -3.30 4.42
CA VAL A 54 -6.38 -3.40 4.45
C VAL A 54 -6.90 -4.04 3.17
N TYR A 55 -6.59 -3.48 2.01
CA TYR A 55 -7.19 -3.90 0.74
C TYR A 55 -6.76 -5.30 0.33
N LYS A 56 -5.47 -5.64 0.50
CA LYS A 56 -4.99 -7.00 0.26
C LYS A 56 -5.75 -8.05 1.09
N ARG A 57 -5.93 -7.79 2.39
CA ARG A 57 -6.68 -8.67 3.28
C ARG A 57 -8.14 -8.79 2.87
N ARG A 58 -8.82 -7.66 2.64
CA ARG A 58 -10.23 -7.62 2.24
C ARG A 58 -10.47 -8.37 0.93
N PHE A 59 -9.53 -8.27 -0.01
CA PHE A 59 -9.62 -8.97 -1.29
C PHE A 59 -9.44 -10.49 -1.12
N GLU A 60 -8.48 -10.94 -0.33
CA GLU A 60 -8.32 -12.38 -0.04
C GLU A 60 -9.53 -12.96 0.71
N GLU A 61 -10.10 -12.23 1.66
CA GLU A 61 -11.36 -12.63 2.32
C GLU A 61 -12.52 -12.69 1.32
N PHE A 62 -12.60 -11.74 0.39
CA PHE A 62 -13.58 -11.76 -0.69
C PHE A 62 -13.43 -13.00 -1.59
N LYS A 63 -12.21 -13.34 -2.01
CA LYS A 63 -11.92 -14.55 -2.82
C LYS A 63 -12.35 -15.82 -2.09
N LYS A 64 -11.98 -15.97 -0.81
CA LYS A 64 -12.39 -17.12 0.01
C LYS A 64 -13.91 -17.27 0.10
N ARG A 65 -14.65 -16.17 0.32
CA ARG A 65 -16.12 -16.19 0.32
C ARG A 65 -16.71 -16.58 -1.03
N ARG A 66 -16.07 -16.20 -2.13
CA ARG A 66 -16.48 -16.55 -3.50
C ARG A 66 -16.26 -18.03 -3.80
N GLU A 67 -15.11 -18.57 -3.39
CA GLU A 67 -14.76 -19.98 -3.54
C GLU A 67 -15.67 -20.90 -2.71
N ALA A 68 -15.95 -20.53 -1.45
CA ALA A 68 -16.85 -21.30 -0.59
C ALA A 68 -18.32 -21.34 -1.09
N LYS A 69 -18.72 -20.40 -1.96
CA LYS A 69 -20.04 -20.35 -2.57
C LYS A 69 -20.14 -21.12 -3.90
N LEU A 70 -19.02 -21.58 -4.46
CA LEU A 70 -19.03 -22.48 -5.61
C LEU A 70 -19.38 -23.89 -5.09
N PRO A 71 -20.58 -24.43 -5.36
CA PRO A 71 -20.95 -25.75 -4.87
C PRO A 71 -20.03 -26.82 -5.45
N HIS A 72 -19.78 -27.86 -4.65
CA HIS A 72 -19.26 -29.16 -5.09
C HIS A 72 -20.28 -29.83 -6.03
N GLN A 73 -20.46 -29.27 -7.24
CA GLN A 73 -21.17 -29.91 -8.35
C GLN A 73 -20.19 -30.80 -9.14
N ALA A 74 -19.55 -31.75 -8.44
CA ALA A 74 -18.72 -32.77 -9.07
C ALA A 74 -18.62 -34.00 -8.16
N SER A 75 -19.76 -34.61 -7.83
CA SER A 75 -19.86 -36.01 -7.39
C SER A 75 -21.30 -36.49 -7.55
N THR A 76 -21.78 -36.46 -8.79
CA THR A 76 -22.86 -37.34 -9.23
C THR A 76 -22.46 -37.85 -10.59
N HIS A 77 -21.87 -39.04 -10.65
CA HIS A 77 -22.01 -40.05 -11.70
C HIS A 77 -21.25 -41.31 -11.29
#